data_AF-A0A2D6K1N1-F1
#
_entry.id   AF-A0A2D6K1N1-F1
#
_cell.length_a   1.000
_cell.length_b   1.000
_cell.length_c   1.000
_cell.angle_alpha   90.00
_cell.angle_beta   90.00
_cell.angle_gamma   90.00
#
_symmetry.space_group_name_H-M   'P 1'
#
loop_
_entity.id
_entity.type
_entity.pdbx_description
1 polymer ?
#
loop_
_entity_poly.entity_id
_entity_poly.type
_entity_poly.pdbx_seq_one_letter_code
_entity_poly.pdbx_strand_id
1 'polypeptide(L)'
;MAKSSKKKKKKTGGVRLYLMLVFLAVVCAVFLSTSLILFIGLIPSFVAFFVDQSEKKMKAVTVGSFNAIGCIPFVMQLWDQGKSLEVAMQIIFDPMVLVIIYSAAAVGYLVDWMVVSVATALLYKKGQDRKEAIAKRQAQLIKRWGDGVKGE
;
A
#
# COMPACT_ATOMS: atom_id res chain seq x y z
N MET A 1 48.62 16.46 11.19
CA MET A 1 47.59 16.65 10.15
C MET A 1 47.30 15.32 9.47
N ALA A 2 46.26 14.59 9.89
CA ALA A 2 45.87 13.32 9.28
C ALA A 2 44.64 13.52 8.39
N LYS A 3 44.80 13.31 7.07
CA LYS A 3 43.73 13.37 6.07
C LYS A 3 42.79 12.18 6.26
N SER A 4 41.59 12.42 6.80
CA SER A 4 40.49 11.45 6.80
C SER A 4 40.01 11.19 5.37
N SER A 5 40.28 9.99 4.84
CA SER A 5 39.78 9.55 3.54
C SER A 5 38.27 9.27 3.62
N LYS A 6 37.47 10.08 2.92
CA LYS A 6 36.05 9.80 2.68
C LYS A 6 35.94 8.53 1.82
N LYS A 7 35.63 7.38 2.44
CA LYS A 7 35.20 6.17 1.71
C LYS A 7 33.94 6.48 0.90
N LYS A 8 34.08 6.60 -0.42
CA LYS A 8 32.95 6.68 -1.36
C LYS A 8 32.14 5.38 -1.26
N LYS A 9 30.90 5.45 -0.75
CA LYS A 9 29.92 4.35 -0.81
C LYS A 9 29.72 3.98 -2.29
N LYS A 10 30.09 2.75 -2.68
CA LYS A 10 29.83 2.22 -4.04
C LYS A 10 28.32 2.18 -4.28
N LYS A 11 27.88 2.77 -5.39
CA LYS A 11 26.49 2.79 -5.88
C LYS A 11 26.09 1.42 -6.44
N THR A 12 26.04 0.38 -5.62
CA THR A 12 25.59 -0.97 -6.02
C THR A 12 24.09 -1.06 -6.34
N GLY A 13 23.29 -0.04 -5.98
CA GLY A 13 21.86 0.00 -6.27
C GLY A 13 21.52 0.19 -7.76
N GLY A 14 22.34 0.90 -8.53
CA GLY A 14 22.01 1.26 -9.91
C GLY A 14 22.01 0.07 -10.87
N VAL A 15 23.02 -0.81 -10.76
CA VAL A 15 23.12 -2.01 -11.62
C VAL A 15 22.02 -3.01 -11.27
N ARG A 16 21.71 -3.19 -9.97
CA ARG A 16 20.62 -4.07 -9.54
C ARG A 16 19.26 -3.59 -10.04
N LEU A 17 19.00 -2.28 -9.97
CA LEU A 17 17.77 -1.68 -10.49
C LEU A 17 17.67 -1.83 -12.02
N TYR A 18 18.77 -1.57 -12.74
CA TYR A 18 18.82 -1.75 -14.19
C TYR A 18 18.52 -3.20 -14.60
N LEU A 19 19.15 -4.19 -13.95
CA LEU A 19 18.89 -5.61 -14.19
C LEU A 19 17.43 -5.99 -13.89
N MET A 20 16.83 -5.45 -12.83
CA MET A 20 15.41 -5.66 -12.52
C MET A 20 14.48 -5.07 -13.59
N LEU A 21 14.77 -3.87 -14.08
CA LEU A 21 13.97 -3.21 -15.12
C LEU A 21 14.06 -3.96 -16.46
N VAL A 22 15.26 -4.41 -16.84
CA VAL A 22 15.47 -5.22 -18.05
C VAL A 22 14.71 -6.54 -17.94
N PHE A 23 14.82 -7.23 -16.80
CA PHE A 23 14.08 -8.47 -16.56
C PHE A 23 12.56 -8.25 -16.65
N LEU A 24 12.05 -7.20 -16.01
CA LEU A 24 10.63 -6.85 -16.08
C LEU A 24 10.20 -6.55 -17.52
N ALA A 25 10.98 -5.79 -18.28
CA ALA A 25 10.69 -5.49 -19.68
C ALA A 25 10.63 -6.75 -20.55
N VAL A 26 11.55 -7.70 -20.34
CA VAL A 26 11.53 -8.99 -21.05
C VAL A 26 10.29 -9.80 -20.70
N VAL A 27 9.90 -9.88 -19.42
CA VAL A 27 8.67 -10.56 -19.00
C VAL A 27 7.44 -9.91 -19.63
N CYS A 28 7.36 -8.57 -19.63
CA CYS A 28 6.26 -7.86 -20.25
C CYS A 28 6.19 -8.10 -21.77
N ALA A 29 7.35 -8.19 -22.44
CA ALA A 29 7.41 -8.47 -23.87
C ALA A 29 6.98 -9.91 -24.21
N VAL A 30 7.39 -10.90 -23.40
CA VAL A 30 6.99 -12.30 -23.58
C VAL A 30 5.50 -12.50 -23.30
N PHE A 31 4.96 -11.83 -22.28
CA PHE A 31 3.55 -11.92 -21.89
C PHE A 31 2.78 -10.65 -22.29
N LEU A 32 2.92 -10.22 -23.54
CA LEU A 32 2.38 -8.94 -24.01
C LEU A 32 0.87 -8.80 -23.74
N SER A 33 0.07 -9.81 -24.11
CA SER A 33 -1.39 -9.80 -23.96
C SER A 33 -1.82 -9.71 -22.49
N THR A 34 -1.15 -10.45 -21.60
CA THR A 34 -1.46 -10.42 -20.16
C THR A 34 -0.99 -9.13 -19.51
N SER A 35 0.17 -8.62 -19.93
CA SER A 35 0.72 -7.35 -19.44
C SER A 35 -0.19 -6.18 -19.79
N LEU A 36 -0.86 -6.21 -20.94
CA LEU A 36 -1.81 -5.19 -21.35
C LEU A 36 -3.03 -5.12 -20.41
N ILE A 37 -3.64 -6.27 -20.10
CA ILE A 37 -4.76 -6.35 -19.14
C ILE A 37 -4.33 -5.83 -17.78
N LEU A 38 -3.18 -6.28 -17.28
CA LEU A 38 -2.67 -5.85 -15.97
C LEU A 38 -2.31 -4.37 -15.94
N PHE A 39 -1.75 -3.82 -17.02
CA PHE A 39 -1.36 -2.41 -17.08
C PHE A 39 -2.57 -1.48 -16.94
N ILE A 40 -3.67 -1.79 -17.62
CA ILE A 40 -4.90 -1.00 -17.56
C ILE A 40 -5.70 -1.34 -16.29
N GLY A 41 -5.86 -2.62 -15.96
CA GLY A 41 -6.60 -3.05 -14.78
C GLY A 41 -5.97 -2.57 -13.46
N LEU A 42 -4.64 -2.46 -13.38
CA LEU A 42 -3.94 -2.03 -12.17
C LEU A 42 -3.80 -0.51 -12.02
N ILE A 43 -4.39 0.31 -12.90
CA ILE A 43 -4.36 1.79 -12.77
C ILE A 43 -4.78 2.26 -11.36
N PRO A 44 -5.87 1.77 -10.74
CA PRO A 44 -6.23 2.14 -9.37
C PRO A 44 -5.14 1.85 -8.32
N SER A 45 -4.36 0.78 -8.51
CA SER A 45 -3.25 0.42 -7.62
C SER A 45 -2.09 1.41 -7.74
N PHE A 46 -1.79 1.86 -8.97
CA PHE A 46 -0.81 2.93 -9.19
C PHE A 46 -1.26 4.22 -8.50
N VAL A 47 -2.52 4.60 -8.67
CA VAL A 47 -3.09 5.77 -7.97
C VAL A 47 -2.96 5.61 -6.46
N ALA A 48 -3.32 4.45 -5.91
CA ALA A 48 -3.21 4.18 -4.47
C ALA A 48 -1.76 4.31 -3.97
N PHE A 49 -0.78 3.86 -4.74
CA PHE A 49 0.65 3.95 -4.39
C PHE A 49 1.14 5.40 -4.29
N PHE A 50 0.68 6.28 -5.18
CA PHE A 50 1.02 7.70 -5.17
C PHE A 50 0.26 8.49 -4.09
N VAL A 51 -1.01 8.13 -3.85
CA VAL A 51 -1.86 8.82 -2.86
C VAL A 51 -1.51 8.42 -1.42
N ASP A 52 -1.03 7.21 -1.18
CA ASP A 52 -0.71 6.73 0.16
C ASP A 52 0.50 7.47 0.75
N GLN A 53 0.30 8.26 1.80
CA GLN A 53 1.36 8.99 2.50
C GLN A 53 1.95 8.22 3.69
N SER A 54 1.45 7.02 4.00
CA SER A 54 1.95 6.23 5.13
C SER A 54 3.36 5.69 4.87
N GLU A 55 4.21 5.66 5.91
CA GLU A 55 5.59 5.16 5.79
C GLU A 55 5.67 3.73 5.25
N LYS A 56 4.70 2.89 5.64
CA LYS A 56 4.66 1.48 5.25
C LYS A 56 3.80 1.20 4.02
N LYS A 57 3.17 2.22 3.42
CA LYS A 57 2.31 2.11 2.23
C LYS A 57 1.16 1.08 2.39
N MET A 58 0.53 1.04 3.57
CA MET A 58 -0.48 0.01 3.90
C MET A 58 -1.75 0.11 3.05
N LYS A 59 -2.17 1.33 2.70
CA LYS A 59 -3.32 1.55 1.81
C LYS A 59 -2.99 1.05 0.41
N ALA A 60 -1.80 1.39 -0.10
CA ALA A 60 -1.36 0.95 -1.43
C ALA A 60 -1.28 -0.58 -1.52
N VAL A 61 -0.78 -1.25 -0.49
CA VAL A 61 -0.71 -2.73 -0.42
C VAL A 61 -2.12 -3.33 -0.41
N THR A 62 -3.03 -2.79 0.40
CA THR A 62 -4.40 -3.31 0.53
C THR A 62 -5.17 -3.13 -0.78
N VAL A 63 -5.26 -1.90 -1.29
CA VAL A 63 -5.94 -1.59 -2.55
C VAL A 63 -5.30 -2.35 -3.71
N GLY A 64 -3.97 -2.41 -3.75
CA GLY A 64 -3.22 -3.14 -4.77
C GLY A 64 -3.55 -4.63 -4.79
N SER A 65 -3.69 -5.25 -3.62
CA SER A 65 -4.05 -6.67 -3.49
C SER A 65 -5.46 -6.94 -3.99
N PHE A 66 -6.44 -6.13 -3.56
CA PHE A 66 -7.82 -6.27 -4.00
C PHE A 66 -7.98 -6.04 -5.51
N ASN A 67 -7.31 -5.02 -6.05
CA ASN A 67 -7.34 -4.75 -7.48
C ASN A 67 -6.69 -5.89 -8.29
N ALA A 68 -5.56 -6.41 -7.82
CA ALA A 68 -4.90 -7.55 -8.46
C ALA A 68 -5.80 -8.79 -8.49
N ILE A 69 -6.53 -9.06 -7.41
CA ILE A 69 -7.53 -10.14 -7.36
C ILE A 69 -8.64 -9.90 -8.41
N GLY A 70 -9.10 -8.67 -8.56
CA GLY A 70 -10.07 -8.28 -9.58
C GLY A 70 -9.64 -8.58 -11.01
N CYS A 71 -8.33 -8.53 -11.30
CA CYS A 71 -7.78 -8.86 -12.62
C CYS A 71 -7.69 -10.37 -12.91
N ILE A 72 -7.63 -11.23 -11.89
CA ILE A 72 -7.41 -12.68 -12.04
C ILE A 72 -8.39 -13.36 -13.01
N PRO A 73 -9.72 -13.21 -12.88
CA PRO A 73 -10.66 -13.92 -13.76
C PRO A 73 -10.46 -13.56 -15.24
N PHE A 74 -10.12 -12.31 -15.55
CA PHE A 74 -9.89 -11.85 -16.92
C PHE A 74 -8.54 -12.30 -17.49
N VAL A 75 -7.53 -12.45 -16.62
CA VAL A 75 -6.27 -13.10 -17.01
C VAL A 75 -6.48 -14.58 -17.32
N MET A 76 -7.29 -15.28 -16.51
CA MET A 76 -7.67 -16.67 -16.78
C MET A 76 -8.45 -16.80 -18.09
N GLN A 77 -9.44 -15.93 -18.31
CA GLN A 77 -10.21 -15.87 -19.55
C GLN A 77 -9.30 -15.67 -20.78
N LEU A 78 -8.34 -14.75 -20.70
CA LEU A 78 -7.36 -14.54 -21.78
C LEU A 78 -6.54 -15.81 -22.06
N TRP A 79 -6.16 -16.55 -21.02
CA TRP A 79 -5.32 -17.74 -21.15
C TRP A 79 -6.06 -18.91 -21.78
N ASP A 80 -7.35 -19.05 -21.49
CA ASP A 80 -8.23 -20.05 -22.07
C ASP A 80 -8.58 -19.75 -23.53
N GLN A 81 -8.72 -18.48 -23.88
CA GLN A 81 -9.09 -18.02 -25.23
C GLN A 81 -7.89 -17.85 -26.20
N GLY A 82 -6.70 -18.34 -25.83
CA GLY A 82 -5.56 -18.43 -26.75
C GLY A 82 -4.49 -17.34 -26.63
N LYS A 83 -4.52 -16.51 -25.57
CA LYS A 83 -3.47 -15.53 -25.21
C LYS A 83 -3.14 -14.50 -26.31
N SER A 84 -4.02 -14.30 -27.29
CA SER A 84 -3.81 -13.36 -28.39
C SER A 84 -3.99 -11.91 -27.94
N LEU A 85 -3.36 -10.99 -28.65
CA LEU A 85 -3.50 -9.56 -28.38
C LEU A 85 -4.92 -9.05 -28.70
N GLU A 86 -5.55 -9.64 -29.70
CA GLU A 86 -6.93 -9.32 -30.08
C GLU A 86 -7.92 -9.65 -28.95
N VAL A 87 -7.79 -10.83 -28.34
CA VAL A 87 -8.62 -11.22 -27.18
C VAL A 87 -8.38 -10.29 -26.00
N ALA A 88 -7.13 -9.92 -25.72
CA ALA A 88 -6.83 -8.97 -24.66
C ALA A 88 -7.50 -7.60 -24.90
N MET A 89 -7.49 -7.12 -26.14
CA MET A 89 -8.16 -5.86 -26.51
C MET A 89 -9.68 -5.98 -26.35
N GLN A 90 -10.28 -7.10 -26.77
CA GLN A 90 -11.72 -7.34 -26.58
C GLN A 90 -12.11 -7.32 -25.10
N ILE A 91 -11.32 -7.96 -24.23
CA ILE A 91 -11.55 -7.97 -22.78
C ILE A 91 -11.45 -6.56 -22.19
N ILE A 92 -10.44 -5.78 -22.57
CA ILE A 92 -10.19 -4.45 -21.99
C ILE A 92 -11.21 -3.40 -22.47
N PHE A 93 -11.66 -3.50 -23.71
CA PHE A 93 -12.66 -2.58 -24.25
C PHE A 93 -14.09 -2.91 -23.83
N ASP A 94 -14.32 -4.05 -23.16
CA ASP A 94 -15.58 -4.30 -22.49
C ASP A 94 -15.70 -3.43 -21.22
N PRO A 95 -16.64 -2.47 -21.18
CA PRO A 95 -16.81 -1.60 -20.02
C PRO A 95 -17.17 -2.39 -18.75
N MET A 96 -17.85 -3.53 -18.86
CA MET A 96 -18.21 -4.35 -17.70
C MET A 96 -16.98 -4.95 -17.02
N VAL A 97 -15.97 -5.33 -17.80
CA VAL A 97 -14.69 -5.84 -17.28
C VAL A 97 -14.02 -4.78 -16.41
N LEU A 98 -13.90 -3.54 -16.91
CA LEU A 98 -13.29 -2.45 -16.17
C LEU A 98 -14.07 -2.09 -14.89
N VAL A 99 -15.40 -2.10 -14.96
CA VAL A 99 -16.25 -1.88 -13.78
C VAL A 99 -15.98 -2.94 -12.71
N ILE A 100 -15.89 -4.21 -13.08
CA ILE A 100 -15.61 -5.29 -12.14
C ILE A 100 -14.22 -5.13 -11.51
N ILE A 101 -13.17 -4.92 -12.32
CA ILE A 101 -11.80 -4.74 -11.81
C ILE A 101 -11.73 -3.54 -10.86
N TYR A 102 -12.29 -2.40 -11.26
CA TYR A 102 -12.22 -1.18 -10.46
C TYR A 102 -13.13 -1.22 -9.23
N SER A 103 -14.23 -1.98 -9.27
CA SER A 103 -15.04 -2.25 -8.08
C SER A 103 -14.24 -3.03 -7.04
N ALA A 104 -13.41 -4.00 -7.45
CA ALA A 104 -12.53 -4.71 -6.54
C ALA A 104 -11.53 -3.75 -5.89
N ALA A 105 -10.93 -2.84 -6.65
CA ALA A 105 -10.08 -1.78 -6.11
C ALA A 105 -10.83 -0.87 -5.12
N ALA A 106 -12.07 -0.50 -5.42
CA ALA A 106 -12.92 0.30 -4.54
C ALA A 106 -13.22 -0.43 -3.22
N VAL A 107 -13.46 -1.74 -3.25
CA VAL A 107 -13.57 -2.57 -2.04
C VAL A 107 -12.28 -2.50 -1.22
N GLY A 108 -11.11 -2.55 -1.86
CA GLY A 108 -9.83 -2.35 -1.18
C GLY A 108 -9.73 -1.02 -0.43
N TYR A 109 -10.24 0.08 -1.02
CA TYR A 109 -10.32 1.38 -0.35
C TYR A 109 -11.28 1.36 0.85
N LEU A 110 -12.44 0.72 0.69
CA LEU A 110 -13.42 0.59 1.78
C LEU A 110 -12.85 -0.19 2.97
N VAL A 111 -12.12 -1.28 2.70
CA VAL A 111 -11.47 -2.08 3.75
C VAL A 111 -10.42 -1.25 4.48
N ASP A 112 -9.55 -0.55 3.75
CA ASP A 112 -8.55 0.33 4.36
C ASP A 112 -9.20 1.40 5.26
N TRP A 113 -10.24 2.08 4.76
CA TRP A 113 -10.98 3.08 5.55
C TRP A 113 -11.61 2.50 6.80
N MET A 114 -12.22 1.32 6.70
CA MET A 114 -12.83 0.64 7.85
C MET A 114 -11.78 0.31 8.91
N VAL A 115 -10.64 -0.26 8.51
CA VAL A 115 -9.56 -0.62 9.42
C VAL A 115 -8.97 0.61 10.11
N VAL A 116 -8.71 1.69 9.35
CA VAL A 116 -8.20 2.95 9.91
C VAL A 116 -9.19 3.56 10.89
N SER A 117 -10.48 3.56 10.58
CA SER A 117 -11.54 4.09 11.46
C SER A 117 -11.63 3.33 12.79
N VAL A 118 -11.58 2.00 12.74
CA VAL A 118 -11.58 1.17 13.96
C VAL A 118 -10.29 1.37 14.76
N ALA A 119 -9.13 1.37 14.11
CA ALA A 119 -7.85 1.55 14.77
C ALA A 119 -7.76 2.91 15.48
N THR A 120 -8.17 3.98 14.82
CA THR A 120 -8.19 5.33 15.40
C THR A 120 -9.13 5.44 16.59
N ALA A 121 -10.34 4.86 16.52
CA ALA A 121 -11.28 4.84 17.64
C ALA A 121 -10.69 4.12 18.87
N LEU A 122 -10.05 2.96 18.68
CA LEU A 122 -9.42 2.20 19.76
C LEU A 122 -8.23 2.95 20.38
N LEU A 123 -7.37 3.54 19.54
CA LEU A 123 -6.22 4.32 20.01
C LEU A 123 -6.66 5.58 20.76
N TYR A 124 -7.71 6.24 20.28
CA TYR A 124 -8.28 7.40 20.94
C TYR A 124 -8.81 7.05 22.34
N LYS A 125 -9.60 5.97 22.45
CA LYS A 125 -10.11 5.47 23.74
C LYS A 125 -8.98 5.12 24.70
N LYS A 126 -7.98 4.35 24.25
CA LYS A 126 -6.81 4.00 25.06
C LYS A 126 -6.04 5.25 25.52
N GLY A 127 -5.99 6.28 24.69
CA GLY A 127 -5.41 7.58 25.03
C GLY A 127 -6.16 8.28 26.17
N GLN A 128 -7.49 8.27 26.13
CA GLN A 128 -8.33 8.82 27.21
C GLN A 128 -8.14 8.03 28.52
N ASP A 129 -8.24 6.71 28.47
CA ASP A 129 -8.06 5.84 29.64
C ASP A 129 -6.69 6.07 30.30
N ARG A 130 -5.64 6.24 29.49
CA ARG A 130 -4.29 6.55 29.97
C ARG A 130 -4.22 7.93 30.63
N LYS A 131 -4.87 8.95 30.06
CA LYS A 131 -4.93 10.29 30.66
C LYS A 131 -5.62 10.26 32.02
N GLU A 132 -6.75 9.57 32.13
CA GLU A 132 -7.46 9.41 33.40
C GLU A 132 -6.64 8.66 34.43
N ALA A 133 -5.97 7.57 34.03
CA ALA A 133 -5.10 6.81 34.93
C ALA A 133 -3.94 7.66 35.47
N ILE A 134 -3.35 8.51 34.62
CA ILE A 134 -2.29 9.45 35.04
C ILE A 134 -2.87 10.50 35.99
N ALA A 135 -4.02 11.11 35.68
CA ALA A 135 -4.67 12.11 36.53
C ALA A 135 -5.03 11.55 37.92
N LYS A 136 -5.56 10.32 37.97
CA LYS A 136 -5.84 9.61 39.23
C LYS A 136 -4.57 9.38 40.05
N ARG A 137 -3.47 8.97 39.41
CA ARG A 137 -2.17 8.81 40.09
C ARG A 137 -1.61 10.14 40.60
N GLN A 138 -1.70 11.21 39.82
CA GLN A 138 -1.29 12.54 40.25
C GLN A 138 -2.09 13.02 41.47
N ALA A 139 -3.42 12.86 41.45
CA ALA A 139 -4.27 13.21 42.58
C ALA A 139 -3.90 12.43 43.86
N GLN A 140 -3.57 11.14 43.73
CA GLN A 140 -3.10 10.32 44.85
C GLN A 140 -1.73 10.78 45.39
N LEU A 141 -0.82 11.16 44.51
CA LEU A 141 0.50 11.67 44.90
C LEU A 141 0.36 13.01 45.64
N ILE A 142 -0.44 13.94 45.12
CA ILE A 142 -0.73 15.22 45.79
C ILE A 142 -1.34 14.98 47.17
N LYS A 143 -2.29 14.04 47.30
CA LYS A 143 -2.90 13.71 48.59
C LYS A 143 -1.90 13.16 49.61
N ARG A 144 -0.88 12.41 49.17
CA ARG A 144 0.11 11.77 50.06
C ARG A 144 1.30 12.67 50.40
N TRP A 145 1.71 13.52 49.47
CA TRP A 145 2.98 14.26 49.55
C TRP A 145 2.81 15.78 49.53
N GLY A 146 1.58 16.28 49.44
CA GLY A 146 1.27 17.70 49.34
C GLY A 146 1.48 18.27 47.93
N ASP A 147 1.27 19.57 47.78
CA ASP A 147 1.29 20.25 46.47
C ASP A 147 2.70 20.37 45.84
N GLY A 148 3.77 20.13 46.59
CA GLY A 148 5.17 20.23 46.10
C GLY A 148 5.56 19.21 45.03
N VAL A 149 4.67 18.26 44.68
CA VAL A 149 4.87 17.26 43.62
C VAL A 149 4.15 17.63 42.32
N LYS A 150 3.46 18.78 42.27
CA LYS A 150 3.01 19.37 41.01
C LYS A 150 4.26 19.89 40.30
N GLY A 151 4.73 19.15 39.29
CA GLY A 151 5.76 19.64 38.39
C GLY A 151 5.20 20.80 37.58
N GLU A 152 5.44 22.03 38.05
CA GLU A 152 5.46 23.22 37.21
C GLU A 152 6.67 23.20 36.28
#